data_AF-A0A453PPA4-F1
#
_entry.id   AF-A0A453PPA4-F1
#
_cell.length_a   1.000
_cell.length_b   1.000
_cell.length_c   1.000
_cell.angle_alpha   90.00
_cell.angle_beta   90.00
_cell.angle_gamma   90.00
#
_symmetry.space_group_name_H-M   'P 1'
#
loop_
_entity.id
_entity.type
_entity.pdbx_description
1 polymer ?
#
loop_
_entity_poly.entity_id
_entity_poly.type
_entity_poly.pdbx_seq_one_letter_code
_entity_poly.pdbx_strand_id
1 'polypeptide(L)'
;CTKMSDEEKERLNKTLLRALVSAIKISFVTKEAIQKSLYSINCAISSTWIKLEDFKYLIPSIGNIGVTLYNIGHFEEAPKALELCCQATWAQIRLSYCRLSTRTEGHIIIEDLPKDTLKDIITDAFARIDKMVNTLHRCGSKVIRDIVVKSLSELLAHGDTSDYHKSYSVLIESWVKITLKDFANDQNMDSAPLLYHSLMGYPSPLPKKLIGSILEQELLKYGEMESRATMLCGNMQIRIIDILLNELYCSKEYYLDRSKVLVRKAHALRSSGVQNISRCLESLSEAISLLVK
;
A
#
# COMPACT_ATOMS: atom_id res chain seq x y z
N CYS A 1 -4.88 -45.70 -14.25
CA CYS A 1 -4.76 -44.23 -14.17
C CYS A 1 -3.27 -43.91 -14.06
N THR A 2 -2.63 -43.58 -15.18
CA THR A 2 -1.19 -43.28 -15.25
C THR A 2 -0.94 -41.97 -14.48
N LYS A 3 -0.09 -42.02 -13.45
CA LYS A 3 0.32 -40.80 -12.74
C LYS A 3 1.09 -39.92 -13.74
N MET A 4 0.59 -38.72 -14.00
CA MET A 4 1.35 -37.71 -14.73
C MET A 4 2.70 -37.48 -14.04
N SER A 5 3.76 -37.39 -14.83
CA SER A 5 5.06 -36.97 -14.33
C SER A 5 5.03 -35.51 -13.87
N ASP A 6 5.93 -35.13 -12.96
CA ASP A 6 6.03 -33.74 -12.48
C ASP A 6 6.38 -32.75 -13.61
N GLU A 7 7.15 -33.19 -14.60
CA GLU A 7 7.48 -32.38 -15.79
C GLU A 7 6.24 -32.10 -16.65
N GLU A 8 5.39 -33.09 -16.88
CA GLU A 8 4.14 -32.92 -17.64
C GLU A 8 3.17 -31.99 -16.90
N LYS A 9 3.10 -32.12 -15.57
CA LYS A 9 2.29 -31.24 -14.73
C LYS A 9 2.78 -29.79 -14.79
N GLU A 10 4.10 -29.57 -14.74
CA GLU A 10 4.66 -28.23 -14.85
C GLU A 10 4.41 -27.60 -16.23
N ARG A 11 4.57 -28.38 -17.31
CA ARG A 11 4.25 -27.92 -18.68
C ARG A 11 2.77 -27.56 -18.83
N LEU A 12 1.89 -28.36 -18.25
CA LEU A 12 0.45 -28.09 -18.24
C LEU A 12 0.14 -26.78 -17.50
N ASN A 13 0.69 -26.59 -16.30
CA ASN A 13 0.48 -25.38 -15.50
C ASN A 13 0.95 -24.11 -16.24
N LYS A 14 2.14 -24.15 -16.86
CA LYS A 14 2.65 -23.03 -17.67
C LYS A 14 1.75 -22.72 -18.86
N THR A 15 1.22 -23.76 -19.52
CA THR A 15 0.29 -23.61 -20.65
C THR A 15 -1.04 -23.00 -20.20
N LEU A 16 -1.59 -23.50 -19.09
CA LEU A 16 -2.82 -22.99 -18.50
C LEU A 16 -2.69 -21.51 -18.11
N LEU A 17 -1.57 -21.12 -17.50
CA LEU A 17 -1.31 -19.73 -17.12
C LEU A 17 -1.27 -18.79 -18.33
N ARG A 18 -0.59 -19.20 -19.41
CA ARG A 18 -0.58 -18.43 -20.68
C ARG A 18 -1.97 -18.33 -21.30
N ALA A 19 -2.75 -19.41 -21.26
CA ALA A 19 -4.12 -19.43 -21.75
C ALA A 19 -5.00 -18.46 -20.96
N LEU A 20 -4.89 -18.44 -19.63
CA LEU A 20 -5.63 -17.50 -18.76
C LEU A 20 -5.29 -16.05 -19.06
N VAL A 21 -4.00 -15.71 -19.17
CA VAL A 21 -3.54 -14.36 -19.52
C VAL A 21 -4.08 -13.94 -20.89
N SER A 22 -4.03 -14.84 -21.87
CA SER A 22 -4.52 -14.58 -23.23
C SER A 22 -6.04 -14.40 -23.26
N ALA A 23 -6.78 -15.25 -22.55
CA ALA A 23 -8.22 -15.16 -22.41
C ALA A 23 -8.64 -13.83 -21.79
N ILE A 24 -7.92 -13.35 -20.76
CA ILE A 24 -8.18 -12.04 -20.17
C ILE A 24 -7.92 -10.91 -21.14
N LYS A 25 -6.77 -10.92 -21.82
CA LYS A 25 -6.46 -9.90 -22.82
C LYS A 25 -7.56 -9.82 -23.88
N ILE A 26 -7.97 -10.97 -24.43
CA ILE A 26 -9.03 -11.03 -25.44
C ILE A 26 -10.36 -10.53 -24.85
N SER A 27 -10.72 -10.97 -23.64
CA SER A 27 -11.97 -10.55 -22.99
C SER A 27 -12.06 -9.04 -22.78
N PHE A 28 -10.96 -8.38 -22.43
CA PHE A 28 -10.95 -6.92 -22.26
C PHE A 28 -11.02 -6.17 -23.59
N VAL A 29 -10.33 -6.66 -24.62
CA VAL A 29 -10.35 -6.04 -25.95
C VAL A 29 -11.72 -6.19 -26.61
N THR A 30 -12.31 -7.38 -26.53
CA THR A 30 -13.62 -7.71 -27.12
C THR A 30 -14.80 -7.26 -26.26
N LYS A 31 -14.55 -6.97 -24.98
CA LYS A 31 -15.57 -6.70 -23.95
C LYS A 31 -16.52 -7.87 -23.66
N GLU A 32 -16.15 -9.07 -24.08
CA GLU A 32 -16.91 -10.29 -23.85
C GLU A 32 -16.35 -11.12 -22.70
N ALA A 33 -17.22 -11.75 -21.92
CA ALA A 33 -16.86 -12.68 -20.85
C ALA A 33 -15.85 -12.15 -19.81
N ILE A 34 -15.72 -10.81 -19.64
CA ILE A 34 -14.78 -10.17 -18.71
C ILE A 34 -14.90 -10.73 -17.29
N GLN A 35 -16.11 -10.87 -16.76
CA GLN A 35 -16.31 -11.38 -15.40
C GLN A 35 -15.82 -12.82 -15.26
N LYS A 36 -16.07 -13.67 -16.27
CA LYS A 36 -15.67 -15.07 -16.26
C LYS A 36 -14.15 -15.21 -16.37
N SER A 37 -13.51 -14.39 -17.20
CA SER A 37 -12.06 -14.39 -17.36
C SER A 37 -11.37 -13.88 -16.09
N LEU A 38 -11.85 -12.77 -15.50
CA LEU A 38 -11.40 -12.25 -14.20
C LEU A 38 -11.55 -13.27 -13.08
N TYR A 39 -12.70 -13.94 -12.98
CA TYR A 39 -12.91 -14.99 -11.99
C TYR A 39 -11.89 -16.13 -12.16
N SER A 40 -11.68 -16.60 -13.39
CA SER A 40 -10.79 -17.72 -13.68
C SER A 40 -9.33 -17.42 -13.29
N ILE A 41 -8.82 -16.23 -13.61
CA ILE A 41 -7.45 -15.88 -13.21
C ILE A 41 -7.35 -15.61 -11.71
N ASN A 42 -8.39 -15.07 -11.07
CA ASN A 42 -8.39 -14.86 -9.63
C ASN A 42 -8.33 -16.19 -8.89
N CYS A 43 -9.11 -17.17 -9.33
CA CYS A 43 -9.00 -18.54 -8.83
C CYS A 43 -7.60 -19.10 -9.02
N ALA A 44 -6.94 -18.82 -10.16
CA ALA A 44 -5.57 -19.25 -10.39
C ALA A 44 -4.59 -18.56 -9.42
N ILE A 45 -4.65 -17.23 -9.28
CA ILE A 45 -3.80 -16.44 -8.36
C ILE A 45 -3.93 -16.93 -6.91
N SER A 46 -5.13 -17.31 -6.49
CA SER A 46 -5.38 -17.85 -5.15
C SER A 46 -5.12 -19.35 -5.00
N SER A 47 -4.76 -20.05 -6.08
CA SER A 47 -4.57 -21.50 -6.06
C SER A 47 -3.20 -21.91 -5.54
N THR A 48 -3.10 -23.17 -5.07
CA THR A 48 -1.85 -23.76 -4.60
C THR A 48 -0.95 -24.27 -5.73
N TRP A 49 -1.43 -24.32 -6.98
CA TRP A 49 -0.65 -24.85 -8.11
C TRP A 49 0.27 -23.81 -8.76
N ILE A 50 0.03 -22.51 -8.53
CA ILE A 50 0.91 -21.43 -8.99
C ILE A 50 2.15 -21.38 -8.09
N LYS A 51 3.33 -21.49 -8.70
CA LYS A 51 4.61 -21.37 -8.01
C LYS A 51 5.07 -19.90 -7.94
N LEU A 52 6.04 -19.62 -7.07
CA LEU A 52 6.64 -18.28 -6.97
C LEU A 52 7.26 -17.82 -8.30
N GLU A 53 7.84 -18.75 -9.07
CA GLU A 53 8.43 -18.45 -10.38
C GLU A 53 7.37 -18.04 -11.41
N ASP A 54 6.15 -18.57 -11.31
CA ASP A 54 5.06 -18.26 -12.24
C ASP A 54 4.59 -16.79 -12.11
N PHE A 55 4.68 -16.21 -10.90
CA PHE A 55 4.38 -14.79 -10.68
C PHE A 55 5.34 -13.85 -11.43
N LYS A 56 6.57 -14.28 -11.70
CA LYS A 56 7.54 -13.50 -12.51
C LYS A 56 7.04 -13.29 -13.93
N TYR A 57 6.22 -14.21 -14.46
CA TYR A 57 5.55 -14.05 -15.75
C TYR A 57 4.18 -13.37 -15.61
N LEU A 58 3.39 -13.80 -14.62
CA LEU A 58 2.01 -13.39 -14.45
C LEU A 58 1.86 -11.88 -14.19
N ILE A 59 2.63 -11.35 -13.24
CA ILE A 59 2.50 -9.95 -12.82
C ILE A 59 2.85 -9.00 -13.97
N PRO A 60 4.02 -9.09 -14.64
CA PRO A 60 4.30 -8.22 -15.79
C PRO A 60 3.27 -8.38 -16.92
N SER A 61 2.78 -9.60 -17.17
CA SER A 61 1.81 -9.84 -18.24
C SER A 61 0.49 -9.11 -17.98
N ILE A 62 -0.07 -9.23 -16.77
CA ILE A 62 -1.31 -8.55 -16.40
C ILE A 62 -1.10 -7.03 -16.36
N GLY A 63 0.02 -6.55 -15.79
CA GLY A 63 0.34 -5.13 -15.74
C GLY A 63 0.45 -4.50 -17.13
N ASN A 64 1.10 -5.20 -18.06
CA ASN A 64 1.20 -4.77 -19.45
C ASN A 64 -0.16 -4.75 -20.15
N ILE A 65 -1.07 -5.69 -19.86
CA ILE A 65 -2.44 -5.64 -20.37
C ILE A 65 -3.11 -4.35 -19.89
N GLY A 66 -3.04 -4.03 -18.61
CA GLY A 66 -3.64 -2.80 -18.05
C GLY A 66 -3.09 -1.52 -18.67
N VAL A 67 -1.76 -1.39 -18.78
CA VAL A 67 -1.10 -0.23 -19.43
C VAL A 67 -1.47 -0.16 -20.91
N THR A 68 -1.52 -1.29 -21.61
CA THR A 68 -1.89 -1.33 -23.03
C THR A 68 -3.32 -0.85 -23.22
N LEU A 69 -4.27 -1.38 -22.44
CA LEU A 69 -5.68 -0.98 -22.46
C LEU A 69 -5.84 0.53 -22.23
N TYR A 70 -5.10 1.09 -21.26
CA TYR A 70 -5.09 2.53 -21.02
C TYR A 70 -4.63 3.31 -22.26
N ASN A 71 -3.51 2.91 -22.86
CA ASN A 71 -2.94 3.59 -24.02
C ASN A 71 -3.86 3.55 -25.25
N ILE A 72 -4.68 2.51 -25.40
CA ILE A 72 -5.66 2.38 -26.49
C ILE A 72 -7.05 2.96 -26.13
N GLY A 73 -7.19 3.63 -24.99
CA GLY A 73 -8.43 4.32 -24.59
C GLY A 73 -9.50 3.46 -23.92
N HIS A 74 -9.18 2.22 -23.54
CA HIS A 74 -10.08 1.32 -22.80
C HIS A 74 -10.04 1.62 -21.29
N PHE A 75 -10.52 2.82 -20.91
CA PHE A 75 -10.42 3.34 -19.54
C PHE A 75 -11.28 2.60 -18.50
N GLU A 76 -12.29 1.85 -18.93
CA GLU A 76 -13.14 1.04 -18.03
C GLU A 76 -12.54 -0.34 -17.73
N GLU A 77 -11.76 -0.88 -18.68
CA GLU A 77 -11.14 -2.20 -18.58
C GLU A 77 -9.73 -2.12 -18.00
N ALA A 78 -8.96 -1.07 -18.31
CA ALA A 78 -7.60 -0.89 -17.81
C ALA A 78 -7.53 -0.97 -16.27
N PRO A 79 -8.42 -0.33 -15.49
CA PRO A 79 -8.39 -0.44 -14.04
C PRO A 79 -8.58 -1.86 -13.52
N LYS A 80 -9.44 -2.66 -14.15
CA LYS A 80 -9.69 -4.05 -13.75
C LYS A 80 -8.44 -4.91 -13.92
N ALA A 81 -7.69 -4.71 -15.00
CA ALA A 81 -6.42 -5.38 -15.23
C ALA A 81 -5.35 -4.93 -14.23
N LEU A 82 -5.25 -3.63 -13.94
CA LEU A 82 -4.26 -3.11 -12.99
C LEU A 82 -4.56 -3.55 -11.55
N GLU A 83 -5.83 -3.57 -11.13
CA GLU A 83 -6.24 -4.08 -9.82
C GLU A 83 -5.88 -5.55 -9.66
N LEU A 84 -6.18 -6.36 -10.69
CA LEU A 84 -5.81 -7.77 -10.75
C LEU A 84 -4.28 -7.96 -10.63
N CYS A 85 -3.50 -7.04 -11.22
CA CYS A 85 -2.05 -7.08 -11.09
C CYS A 85 -1.58 -6.83 -9.66
N CYS A 86 -2.18 -5.85 -8.95
CA CYS A 86 -1.94 -5.63 -7.52
C CYS A 86 -2.28 -6.88 -6.70
N GLN A 87 -3.40 -7.56 -7.01
CA GLN A 87 -3.79 -8.80 -6.34
C GLN A 87 -2.76 -9.93 -6.56
N ALA A 88 -2.26 -10.08 -7.79
CA ALA A 88 -1.21 -11.04 -8.12
C ALA A 88 0.11 -10.73 -7.38
N THR A 89 0.50 -9.45 -7.29
CA THR A 89 1.68 -9.01 -6.52
C THR A 89 1.57 -9.39 -5.05
N TRP A 90 0.41 -9.18 -4.43
CA TRP A 90 0.22 -9.57 -3.04
C TRP A 90 0.10 -11.07 -2.81
N ALA A 91 -0.45 -11.83 -3.77
CA ALA A 91 -0.42 -13.29 -3.72
C ALA A 91 1.02 -13.82 -3.74
N GLN A 92 1.91 -13.20 -4.54
CA GLN A 92 3.33 -13.52 -4.55
C GLN A 92 3.99 -13.26 -3.19
N ILE A 93 3.70 -12.11 -2.56
CA ILE A 93 4.23 -11.77 -1.23
C ILE A 93 3.75 -12.78 -0.20
N ARG A 94 2.43 -13.07 -0.15
CA ARG A 94 1.86 -14.07 0.76
C ARG A 94 2.53 -15.43 0.61
N LEU A 95 2.72 -15.90 -0.63
CA LEU A 95 3.41 -17.16 -0.89
C LEU A 95 4.87 -17.13 -0.43
N SER A 96 5.56 -15.99 -0.59
CA SER A 96 6.94 -15.80 -0.13
C SER A 96 7.04 -15.87 1.40
N TYR A 97 6.10 -15.25 2.12
CA TYR A 97 6.01 -15.35 3.59
C TYR A 97 5.70 -16.79 4.05
N CYS A 98 4.75 -17.48 3.41
CA CYS A 98 4.42 -18.86 3.76
C CYS A 98 5.66 -19.77 3.70
N ARG A 99 6.45 -19.68 2.61
CA ARG A 99 7.71 -20.45 2.46
C ARG A 99 8.72 -20.14 3.57
N LEU A 100 8.76 -18.90 4.05
CA LEU A 100 9.64 -18.49 5.15
C LEU A 100 9.14 -18.93 6.52
N SER A 101 7.82 -19.03 6.73
CA SER A 101 7.23 -19.44 8.02
C SER A 101 7.28 -20.95 8.26
N THR A 102 7.06 -21.77 7.22
CA THR A 102 7.17 -23.24 7.29
C THR A 102 8.59 -23.72 7.63
N ARG A 103 9.57 -22.81 7.56
CA ARG A 103 10.96 -23.00 7.96
C ARG A 103 11.17 -23.14 9.46
N THR A 104 10.32 -22.51 10.28
CA THR A 104 10.55 -22.40 11.73
C THR A 104 10.18 -23.67 12.49
N GLU A 105 9.36 -24.55 11.89
CA GLU A 105 8.86 -25.78 12.54
C GLU A 105 9.49 -27.08 12.02
N GLY A 106 10.35 -27.06 11.00
CA GLY A 106 10.97 -28.30 10.51
C GLY A 106 12.10 -28.10 9.50
N HIS A 107 13.24 -28.73 9.76
CA HIS A 107 14.34 -28.89 8.81
C HIS A 107 13.85 -29.55 7.50
N ILE A 108 13.93 -28.86 6.36
CA ILE A 108 14.20 -29.42 5.02
C ILE A 108 14.75 -28.31 4.13
N ILE A 109 15.90 -28.59 3.48
CA ILE A 109 16.62 -27.75 2.53
C ILE A 109 15.98 -27.93 1.14
N ILE A 110 15.29 -26.92 0.62
CA ILE A 110 15.08 -26.68 -0.82
C ILE A 110 15.09 -25.16 -1.05
N GLU A 111 16.16 -24.67 -1.71
CA GLU A 111 16.46 -23.29 -2.15
C GLU A 111 15.99 -22.15 -1.23
N ASP A 112 16.92 -21.71 -0.37
CA ASP A 112 16.80 -20.63 0.59
C ASP A 112 16.28 -19.31 -0.02
N LEU A 113 15.26 -18.70 0.60
CA LEU A 113 14.93 -17.28 0.39
C LEU A 113 15.48 -16.47 1.58
N PRO A 114 16.57 -15.70 1.43
CA PRO A 114 17.09 -14.83 2.47
C PRO A 114 16.07 -13.76 2.92
N LYS A 115 16.15 -13.28 4.17
CA LYS A 115 15.34 -12.15 4.66
C LYS A 115 15.54 -10.90 3.80
N ASP A 116 16.76 -10.67 3.32
CA ASP A 116 17.08 -9.58 2.40
C ASP A 116 16.32 -9.72 1.08
N THR A 117 16.17 -10.95 0.57
CA THR A 117 15.38 -11.21 -0.64
C THR A 117 13.89 -10.96 -0.43
N LEU A 118 13.33 -11.25 0.76
CA LEU A 118 11.94 -10.88 1.06
C LEU A 118 11.76 -9.35 1.07
N LYS A 119 12.71 -8.62 1.68
CA LYS A 119 12.69 -7.16 1.69
C LYS A 119 12.76 -6.57 0.28
N ASP A 120 13.58 -7.16 -0.59
CA ASP A 120 13.66 -6.77 -1.99
C ASP A 120 12.35 -7.06 -2.75
N ILE A 121 11.74 -8.23 -2.52
CA ILE A 121 10.42 -8.58 -3.11
C ILE A 121 9.35 -7.58 -2.67
N ILE A 122 9.29 -7.25 -1.37
CA ILE A 122 8.33 -6.28 -0.84
C ILE A 122 8.59 -4.89 -1.42
N THR A 123 9.85 -4.48 -1.53
CA THR A 123 10.21 -3.18 -2.10
C THR A 123 9.86 -3.09 -3.57
N ASP A 124 10.15 -4.11 -4.39
CA ASP A 124 9.73 -4.17 -5.80
C ASP A 124 8.20 -4.14 -5.93
N ALA A 125 7.51 -4.88 -5.07
CA ALA A 125 6.06 -4.91 -5.06
C ALA A 125 5.44 -3.54 -4.77
N PHE A 126 5.91 -2.81 -3.76
CA PHE A 126 5.44 -1.46 -3.49
C PHE A 126 5.75 -0.48 -4.63
N ALA A 127 6.94 -0.53 -5.20
CA ALA A 127 7.29 0.30 -6.37
C ALA A 127 6.37 -0.01 -7.57
N ARG A 128 6.02 -1.28 -7.76
CA ARG A 128 5.13 -1.72 -8.84
C ARG A 128 3.69 -1.28 -8.60
N ILE A 129 3.17 -1.44 -7.39
CA ILE A 129 1.83 -0.98 -6.98
C ILE A 129 1.75 0.54 -7.09
N ASP A 130 2.77 1.27 -6.67
CA ASP A 130 2.86 2.73 -6.81
C ASP A 130 2.70 3.17 -8.28
N LYS A 131 3.43 2.53 -9.19
CA LYS A 131 3.29 2.78 -10.64
C LYS A 131 1.87 2.50 -11.14
N MET A 132 1.23 1.44 -10.64
CA MET A 132 -0.16 1.10 -10.99
C MET A 132 -1.15 2.12 -10.46
N VAL A 133 -1.02 2.52 -9.20
CA VAL A 133 -1.82 3.57 -8.55
C VAL A 133 -1.74 4.88 -9.32
N ASN A 134 -0.55 5.28 -9.74
CA ASN A 134 -0.36 6.47 -10.58
C ASN A 134 -1.02 6.36 -11.96
N THR A 135 -1.02 5.16 -12.56
CA THR A 135 -1.70 4.90 -13.84
C THR A 135 -3.21 4.91 -13.67
N LEU A 136 -3.72 4.27 -12.60
CA LEU A 136 -5.14 4.25 -12.23
C LEU A 136 -5.68 5.66 -11.96
N HIS A 137 -4.88 6.53 -11.32
CA HIS A 137 -5.24 7.95 -11.11
C HIS A 137 -5.48 8.67 -12.42
N ARG A 138 -4.60 8.46 -13.41
CA ARG A 138 -4.77 9.02 -14.75
C ARG A 138 -6.00 8.47 -15.48
N CYS A 139 -6.46 7.27 -15.13
CA CYS A 139 -7.72 6.70 -15.64
C CYS A 139 -8.97 7.28 -14.97
N GLY A 140 -8.83 8.14 -13.95
CA GLY A 140 -9.96 8.60 -13.13
C GLY A 140 -10.56 7.50 -12.24
N SER A 141 -9.80 6.44 -11.97
CA SER A 141 -10.30 5.29 -11.21
C SER A 141 -10.53 5.65 -9.74
N LYS A 142 -11.70 5.29 -9.21
CA LYS A 142 -12.06 5.58 -7.81
C LYS A 142 -11.48 4.56 -6.80
N VAL A 143 -11.04 3.39 -7.26
CA VAL A 143 -10.58 2.29 -6.41
C VAL A 143 -9.15 2.46 -5.90
N ILE A 144 -8.48 3.55 -6.28
CA ILE A 144 -7.07 3.80 -5.92
C ILE A 144 -6.87 3.82 -4.42
N ARG A 145 -7.77 4.48 -3.71
CA ARG A 145 -7.72 4.61 -2.24
C ARG A 145 -7.81 3.23 -1.60
N ASP A 146 -8.72 2.39 -2.08
CA ASP A 146 -8.89 1.02 -1.60
C ASP A 146 -7.64 0.18 -1.86
N ILE A 147 -7.00 0.32 -3.04
CA ILE A 147 -5.74 -0.37 -3.35
C ILE A 147 -4.63 0.07 -2.41
N VAL A 148 -4.48 1.37 -2.14
CA VAL A 148 -3.47 1.88 -1.20
C VAL A 148 -3.70 1.30 0.19
N VAL A 149 -4.92 1.42 0.71
CA VAL A 149 -5.30 0.99 2.05
C VAL A 149 -5.15 -0.52 2.21
N LYS A 150 -5.60 -1.30 1.22
CA LYS A 150 -5.43 -2.75 1.19
C LYS A 150 -3.95 -3.14 1.13
N SER A 151 -3.16 -2.47 0.31
CA SER A 151 -1.72 -2.76 0.16
C SER A 151 -0.95 -2.46 1.44
N LEU A 152 -1.26 -1.35 2.10
CA LEU A 152 -0.72 -1.08 3.43
C LEU A 152 -1.15 -2.20 4.37
N SER A 153 -2.46 -2.46 4.53
CA SER A 153 -3.00 -3.46 5.45
C SER A 153 -2.46 -4.88 5.23
N GLU A 154 -2.25 -5.32 3.99
CA GLU A 154 -1.72 -6.64 3.68
C GLU A 154 -0.24 -6.81 4.07
N LEU A 155 0.59 -5.76 3.93
CA LEU A 155 1.96 -5.79 4.50
C LEU A 155 1.92 -5.98 6.02
N LEU A 156 1.00 -5.27 6.68
CA LEU A 156 0.90 -5.25 8.14
C LEU A 156 0.45 -6.59 8.73
N ALA A 157 -0.21 -7.43 7.95
CA ALA A 157 -0.64 -8.76 8.38
C ALA A 157 0.54 -9.73 8.60
N HIS A 158 1.75 -9.37 8.20
CA HIS A 158 2.89 -10.30 8.14
C HIS A 158 4.07 -9.98 9.09
N GLY A 159 3.85 -9.15 10.12
CA GLY A 159 4.78 -9.00 11.26
C GLY A 159 5.28 -7.57 11.50
N ASP A 160 6.39 -7.44 12.23
CA ASP A 160 7.02 -6.13 12.52
C ASP A 160 7.49 -5.47 11.21
N THR A 161 6.83 -4.38 10.84
CA THR A 161 7.08 -3.68 9.58
C THR A 161 8.12 -2.57 9.72
N SER A 162 8.82 -2.49 10.85
CA SER A 162 9.83 -1.47 11.09
C SER A 162 10.93 -1.47 10.02
N ASP A 163 11.26 -2.64 9.47
CA ASP A 163 12.25 -2.78 8.38
C ASP A 163 11.75 -2.36 6.99
N TYR A 164 10.43 -2.17 6.82
CA TYR A 164 9.78 -1.90 5.53
C TYR A 164 9.28 -0.45 5.38
N HIS A 165 9.60 0.45 6.33
CA HIS A 165 9.22 1.87 6.27
C HIS A 165 9.52 2.51 4.91
N LYS A 166 10.73 2.27 4.39
CA LYS A 166 11.15 2.78 3.07
C LYS A 166 10.29 2.22 1.93
N SER A 167 9.92 0.94 2.02
CA SER A 167 9.17 0.24 0.98
C SER A 167 7.77 0.81 0.82
N TYR A 168 7.01 1.02 1.91
CA TYR A 168 5.65 1.55 1.79
C TYR A 168 5.56 3.08 1.72
N SER A 169 6.64 3.80 2.03
CA SER A 169 6.70 5.28 1.96
C SER A 169 6.37 5.83 0.56
N VAL A 170 6.76 5.11 -0.51
CA VAL A 170 6.44 5.52 -1.89
C VAL A 170 4.93 5.56 -2.13
N LEU A 171 4.19 4.61 -1.57
CA LEU A 171 2.75 4.51 -1.73
C LEU A 171 2.01 5.59 -0.94
N ILE A 172 2.51 5.92 0.26
CA ILE A 172 2.03 7.06 1.05
C ILE A 172 2.28 8.37 0.32
N GLU A 173 3.44 8.53 -0.32
CA GLU A 173 3.74 9.70 -1.13
C GLU A 173 2.75 9.86 -2.30
N SER A 174 2.43 8.76 -3.00
CA SER A 174 1.40 8.78 -4.05
C SER A 174 0.00 9.08 -3.50
N TRP A 175 -0.38 8.54 -2.34
CA TRP A 175 -1.62 8.90 -1.65
C TRP A 175 -1.71 10.41 -1.40
N VAL A 176 -0.66 11.00 -0.84
CA VAL A 176 -0.61 12.45 -0.57
C VAL A 176 -0.71 13.24 -1.86
N LYS A 177 0.06 12.89 -2.90
CA LYS A 177 0.01 13.59 -4.21
C LYS A 177 -1.38 13.53 -4.85
N ILE A 178 -2.04 12.38 -4.79
CA ILE A 178 -3.38 12.19 -5.36
C ILE A 178 -4.38 13.01 -4.58
N THR A 179 -4.35 12.95 -3.25
CA THR A 179 -5.22 13.74 -2.38
C THR A 179 -5.05 15.24 -2.63
N LEU A 180 -3.82 15.73 -2.72
CA LEU A 180 -3.57 17.14 -3.01
C LEU A 180 -4.11 17.56 -4.39
N LYS A 181 -4.04 16.69 -5.40
CA LYS A 181 -4.59 16.98 -6.73
C LYS A 181 -6.12 16.98 -6.74
N ASP A 182 -6.73 15.97 -6.13
CA ASP A 182 -8.18 15.78 -6.13
C ASP A 182 -8.91 16.88 -5.34
N PHE A 183 -8.26 17.43 -4.30
CA PHE A 183 -8.85 18.40 -3.37
C PHE A 183 -8.20 19.80 -3.44
N ALA A 184 -7.34 20.08 -4.43
CA ALA A 184 -6.67 21.38 -4.56
C ALA A 184 -7.64 22.58 -4.59
N ASN A 185 -8.82 22.37 -5.20
CA ASN A 185 -9.84 23.41 -5.39
C ASN A 185 -11.04 23.24 -4.45
N ASP A 186 -11.02 22.27 -3.54
CA ASP A 186 -12.11 22.08 -2.61
C ASP A 186 -12.05 23.16 -1.51
N GLN A 187 -13.15 23.91 -1.38
CA GLN A 187 -13.28 24.90 -0.30
C GLN A 187 -13.44 24.22 1.06
N ASN A 188 -13.99 22.99 1.08
CA ASN A 188 -14.14 22.19 2.27
C ASN A 188 -12.94 21.26 2.46
N MET A 189 -11.84 21.80 2.97
CA MET A 189 -10.60 21.05 3.20
C MET A 189 -10.76 19.85 4.15
N ASP A 190 -11.81 19.84 4.97
CA ASP A 190 -12.10 18.73 5.90
C ASP A 190 -12.63 17.48 5.19
N SER A 191 -13.10 17.63 3.94
CA SER A 191 -13.57 16.53 3.09
C SER A 191 -12.42 15.61 2.62
N ALA A 192 -11.19 16.12 2.61
CA ALA A 192 -10.03 15.38 2.13
C ALA A 192 -9.77 14.15 3.03
N PRO A 193 -9.58 12.95 2.45
CA PRO A 193 -9.40 11.73 3.22
C PRO A 193 -8.01 11.66 3.86
N LEU A 194 -7.95 11.03 5.03
CA LEU A 194 -6.72 10.62 5.70
C LEU A 194 -6.61 9.11 5.67
N LEU A 195 -5.38 8.57 5.68
CA LEU A 195 -5.19 7.11 5.76
C LEU A 195 -5.83 6.54 7.03
N TYR A 196 -5.88 7.33 8.11
CA TYR A 196 -6.43 6.92 9.40
C TYR A 196 -7.82 6.29 9.29
N HIS A 197 -8.79 7.05 8.75
CA HIS A 197 -10.19 6.62 8.69
C HIS A 197 -10.35 5.36 7.84
N SER A 198 -9.61 5.28 6.73
CA SER A 198 -9.66 4.13 5.83
C SER A 198 -9.02 2.88 6.44
N LEU A 199 -7.92 3.02 7.16
CA LEU A 199 -7.25 1.91 7.86
C LEU A 199 -8.08 1.41 9.03
N MET A 200 -8.76 2.32 9.76
CA MET A 200 -9.67 1.95 10.85
C MET A 200 -10.91 1.19 10.35
N GLY A 201 -11.36 1.46 9.13
CA GLY A 201 -12.46 0.73 8.49
C GLY A 201 -12.07 -0.63 7.91
N TYR A 202 -10.79 -1.04 7.99
CA TYR A 202 -10.34 -2.30 7.41
C TYR A 202 -10.82 -3.50 8.24
N PRO A 203 -11.28 -4.62 7.63
CA PRO A 203 -11.94 -5.72 8.35
C PRO A 203 -11.10 -6.40 9.44
N SER A 204 -9.77 -6.31 9.35
CA SER A 204 -8.86 -6.85 10.35
C SER A 204 -8.31 -5.69 11.21
N PRO A 205 -8.50 -5.71 12.53
CA PRO A 205 -8.00 -4.65 13.39
C PRO A 205 -6.48 -4.58 13.33
N LEU A 206 -5.96 -3.40 12.97
CA LEU A 206 -4.53 -3.14 12.91
C LEU A 206 -4.02 -2.62 14.26
N PRO A 207 -2.80 -2.97 14.68
CA PRO A 207 -2.22 -2.43 15.91
C PRO A 207 -2.13 -0.90 15.89
N LYS A 208 -2.52 -0.23 16.99
CA LYS A 208 -2.48 1.25 17.08
C LYS A 208 -1.10 1.84 16.78
N LYS A 209 -0.03 1.23 17.32
CA LYS A 209 1.36 1.64 17.07
C LYS A 209 1.70 1.68 15.58
N LEU A 210 1.11 0.76 14.82
CA LEU A 210 1.38 0.59 13.41
C LEU A 210 0.62 1.61 12.55
N ILE A 211 -0.66 1.83 12.87
CA ILE A 211 -1.42 2.94 12.31
C ILE A 211 -0.70 4.26 12.59
N GLY A 212 -0.21 4.44 13.81
CA GLY A 212 0.59 5.61 14.20
C GLY A 212 1.82 5.80 13.32
N SER A 213 2.61 4.75 13.10
CA SER A 213 3.77 4.77 12.19
C SER A 213 3.40 5.19 10.75
N ILE A 214 2.29 4.69 10.21
CA ILE A 214 1.82 5.09 8.86
C ILE A 214 1.41 6.56 8.84
N LEU A 215 0.65 7.02 9.83
CA LEU A 215 0.23 8.42 9.93
C LEU A 215 1.41 9.36 10.13
N GLU A 216 2.45 8.95 10.85
CA GLU A 216 3.68 9.71 10.95
C GLU A 216 4.40 9.86 9.60
N GLN A 217 4.36 8.84 8.75
CA GLN A 217 4.86 8.94 7.38
C GLN A 217 3.97 9.85 6.51
N GLU A 218 2.65 9.74 6.63
CA GLU A 218 1.71 10.63 5.94
C GLU A 218 1.94 12.10 6.32
N LEU A 219 2.09 12.37 7.62
CA LEU A 219 2.44 13.68 8.18
C LEU A 219 3.74 14.22 7.58
N LEU A 220 4.79 13.39 7.52
CA LEU A 220 6.08 13.75 6.94
C LEU A 220 5.92 14.13 5.46
N LYS A 221 5.16 13.35 4.68
CA LYS A 221 4.94 13.60 3.25
C LYS A 221 4.15 14.88 2.99
N TYR A 222 3.17 15.22 3.82
CA TYR A 222 2.52 16.53 3.73
C TYR A 222 3.48 17.68 4.05
N GLY A 223 4.34 17.53 5.06
CA GLY A 223 5.37 18.52 5.40
C GLY A 223 6.41 18.72 4.28
N GLU A 224 6.87 17.65 3.64
CA GLU A 224 7.78 17.71 2.48
C GLU A 224 7.14 18.49 1.30
N MET A 225 5.83 18.34 1.09
CA MET A 225 5.10 18.99 0.01
C MET A 225 4.57 20.39 0.36
N GLU A 226 4.66 20.81 1.63
CA GLU A 226 4.20 22.13 2.11
C GLU A 226 4.96 23.30 1.47
N SER A 227 6.23 23.08 1.09
CA SER A 227 7.04 24.05 0.33
C SER A 227 6.39 24.49 -1.00
N ARG A 228 5.42 23.73 -1.51
CA ARG A 228 4.62 24.05 -2.70
C ARG A 228 3.36 24.89 -2.38
N ALA A 229 3.26 25.38 -1.14
CA ALA A 229 2.33 26.40 -0.64
C ALA A 229 0.84 26.11 -0.88
N THR A 230 0.36 24.94 -0.43
CA THR A 230 -1.09 24.68 -0.37
C THR A 230 -1.55 24.73 1.09
N MET A 231 -2.55 25.57 1.39
CA MET A 231 -3.20 25.59 2.72
C MET A 231 -3.71 24.19 3.13
N LEU A 232 -4.04 23.36 2.13
CA LEU A 232 -4.43 21.96 2.31
C LEU A 232 -3.34 21.14 3.03
N CYS A 233 -2.06 21.24 2.66
CA CYS A 233 -0.99 20.52 3.37
C CYS A 233 -0.96 20.85 4.86
N GLY A 234 -1.01 22.14 5.22
CA GLY A 234 -1.00 22.58 6.62
C GLY A 234 -2.20 22.05 7.40
N ASN A 235 -3.40 22.10 6.81
CA ASN A 235 -4.61 21.53 7.42
C ASN A 235 -4.46 20.02 7.65
N MET A 236 -4.04 19.27 6.63
CA MET A 236 -3.85 17.81 6.74
C MET A 236 -2.84 17.45 7.83
N GLN A 237 -1.73 18.17 7.94
CA GLN A 237 -0.75 17.96 9.01
C GLN A 237 -1.38 18.13 10.40
N ILE A 238 -2.16 19.20 10.62
CA ILE A 238 -2.83 19.45 11.91
C ILE A 238 -3.81 18.32 12.24
N ARG A 239 -4.64 17.92 11.28
CA ARG A 239 -5.60 16.81 11.48
C ARG A 239 -4.89 15.51 11.85
N ILE A 240 -3.80 15.17 11.18
CA ILE A 240 -3.00 13.97 11.49
C ILE A 240 -2.38 14.06 12.89
N ILE A 241 -1.80 15.22 13.25
CA ILE A 241 -1.22 15.45 14.57
C ILE A 241 -2.27 15.26 15.66
N ASP A 242 -3.47 15.81 15.48
CA ASP A 242 -4.51 15.71 16.49
C ASP A 242 -5.00 14.26 16.65
N ILE A 243 -5.13 13.49 15.56
CA ILE A 243 -5.41 12.04 15.64
C ILE A 243 -4.30 11.28 16.38
N LEU A 244 -3.04 11.54 16.02
CA LEU A 244 -1.89 10.90 16.66
C LEU A 244 -1.87 11.15 18.17
N LEU A 245 -2.13 12.39 18.60
CA LEU A 245 -2.11 12.77 20.02
C LEU A 245 -3.37 12.31 20.78
N ASN A 246 -4.55 12.42 20.17
CA ASN A 246 -5.82 12.26 20.89
C ASN A 246 -6.45 10.87 20.75
N GLU A 247 -6.01 10.04 19.80
CA GLU A 247 -6.62 8.73 19.54
C GLU A 247 -5.63 7.55 19.62
N LEU A 248 -4.38 7.78 19.19
CA LEU A 248 -3.37 6.72 19.08
C LEU A 248 -2.36 6.73 20.25
N TYR A 249 -1.74 7.87 20.54
CA TYR A 249 -0.68 8.01 21.54
C TYR A 249 -1.17 8.65 22.86
N CYS A 250 -2.32 8.19 23.35
CA CYS A 250 -2.92 8.67 24.60
C CYS A 250 -2.36 7.96 25.84
N SER A 251 -1.95 6.71 25.68
CA SER A 251 -1.49 5.83 26.75
C SER A 251 -0.03 6.11 27.12
N LYS A 252 0.35 5.78 28.36
CA LYS A 252 1.71 5.98 28.88
C LYS A 252 2.79 5.26 28.07
N GLU A 253 2.44 4.11 27.50
CA GLU A 253 3.33 3.30 26.65
C GLU A 253 3.84 4.06 25.40
N TYR A 254 3.15 5.11 24.97
CA TYR A 254 3.49 5.91 23.80
C TYR A 254 4.07 7.29 24.13
N TYR A 255 4.52 7.55 25.37
CA TYR A 255 5.05 8.87 25.74
C TYR A 255 6.20 9.35 24.84
N LEU A 256 7.09 8.44 24.41
CA LEU A 256 8.15 8.78 23.46
C LEU A 256 7.58 9.21 22.10
N ASP A 257 6.63 8.45 21.56
CA ASP A 257 6.04 8.75 20.24
C ASP A 257 5.17 10.01 20.30
N ARG A 258 4.42 10.19 21.39
CA ARG A 258 3.68 11.42 21.71
C ARG A 258 4.62 12.62 21.75
N SER A 259 5.74 12.52 22.44
CA SER A 259 6.75 13.60 22.49
C SER A 259 7.26 13.97 21.10
N LYS A 260 7.56 12.98 20.24
CA LYS A 260 7.98 13.26 18.84
C LYS A 260 6.91 14.00 18.06
N VAL A 261 5.64 13.60 18.20
CA VAL A 261 4.52 14.26 17.51
C VAL A 261 4.31 15.68 18.02
N LEU A 262 4.45 15.94 19.32
CA LEU A 262 4.38 17.29 19.91
C LEU A 262 5.49 18.21 19.38
N VAL A 263 6.71 17.69 19.17
CA VAL A 263 7.79 18.45 18.52
C VAL A 263 7.41 18.82 17.08
N ARG A 264 6.81 17.89 16.32
CA ARG A 264 6.30 18.20 14.97
C ARG A 264 5.16 19.24 15.00
N LYS A 265 4.27 19.16 15.99
CA LYS A 265 3.21 20.16 16.21
C LYS A 265 3.78 21.54 16.47
N ALA A 266 4.79 21.64 17.33
CA ALA A 266 5.50 22.89 17.58
C ALA A 266 6.13 23.47 16.30
N HIS A 267 6.75 22.62 15.49
CA HIS A 267 7.32 23.02 14.20
C HIS A 267 6.25 23.59 13.24
N ALA A 268 5.15 22.88 13.03
CA ALA A 268 4.05 23.33 12.18
C ALA A 268 3.43 24.66 12.66
N LEU A 269 3.22 24.79 13.97
CA LEU A 269 2.74 26.03 14.59
C LEU A 269 3.72 27.19 14.35
N ARG A 270 5.03 26.95 14.49
CA ARG A 270 6.06 27.95 14.24
C ARG A 270 6.08 28.41 12.78
N SER A 271 5.97 27.48 11.83
CA SER A 271 5.89 27.78 10.39
C SER A 271 4.66 28.61 10.02
N SER A 272 3.58 28.50 10.81
CA SER A 272 2.31 29.22 10.58
C SER A 272 2.31 30.68 11.06
N GLY A 273 3.42 31.17 11.63
CA GLY A 273 3.60 32.58 11.99
C GLY A 273 3.76 32.87 13.49
N VAL A 274 4.20 34.09 13.79
CA VAL A 274 4.59 34.58 15.14
C VAL A 274 3.45 34.50 16.15
N GLN A 275 2.21 34.67 15.70
CA GLN A 275 1.00 34.57 16.53
C GLN A 275 0.82 33.20 17.20
N ASN A 276 1.46 32.14 16.68
CA ASN A 276 1.36 30.79 17.22
C ASN A 276 2.52 30.42 18.18
N ILE A 277 3.40 31.37 18.54
CA ILE A 277 4.57 31.09 19.40
C ILE A 277 4.16 30.53 20.76
N SER A 278 3.11 31.04 21.41
CA SER A 278 2.67 30.51 22.72
C SER A 278 2.34 29.02 22.62
N ARG A 279 1.50 28.65 21.66
CA ARG A 279 1.08 27.26 21.41
C ARG A 279 2.25 26.35 21.02
N CYS A 280 3.22 26.90 20.28
CA CYS A 280 4.46 26.21 19.94
C CYS A 280 5.28 25.90 21.20
N LEU A 281 5.48 26.88 22.09
CA LEU A 281 6.19 26.70 23.36
C LEU A 281 5.46 25.73 24.30
N GLU A 282 4.13 25.83 24.39
CA GLU A 282 3.29 24.89 25.14
C GLU A 282 3.49 23.45 24.64
N SER A 283 3.46 23.24 23.32
CA SER A 283 3.68 21.92 22.71
C SER A 283 5.07 21.36 23.03
N LEU A 284 6.12 22.19 22.99
CA LEU A 284 7.48 21.78 23.36
C LEU A 284 7.61 21.48 24.85
N SER A 285 6.98 22.30 25.69
CA SER A 285 6.97 22.09 27.15
C SER A 285 6.28 20.77 27.52
N GLU A 286 5.14 20.46 26.88
CA GLU A 286 4.48 19.17 27.04
C GLU A 286 5.38 18.02 26.58
N ALA A 287 6.03 18.15 25.42
CA ALA A 287 6.94 17.12 24.89
C ALA A 287 8.06 16.77 25.88
N ILE A 288 8.74 17.79 26.41
CA ILE A 288 9.82 17.62 27.40
C ILE A 288 9.28 16.98 28.68
N SER A 289 8.12 17.43 29.16
CA SER A 289 7.51 16.92 30.40
C SER A 289 7.14 15.44 30.35
N LEU A 290 6.94 14.88 29.16
CA LEU A 290 6.69 13.45 28.97
C LEU A 290 7.95 12.59 29.09
N LEU A 291 9.13 13.17 28.86
CA LEU A 291 10.42 12.47 28.87
C LEU A 291 11.14 12.55 30.23
N VAL A 292 10.71 13.46 31.10
CA VAL A 292 11.29 13.70 32.43
C VAL A 292 10.52 12.94 33.53
N LYS A 293 9.47 12.20 33.16
CA LYS A 293 8.69 11.32 34.05
C LYS A 293 9.22 9.89 34.05
#